data_AF-A0A1Q7IKM8-F1
#
_entry.id   AF-A0A1Q7IKM8-F1
#
_cell.length_a   1.000
_cell.length_b   1.000
_cell.length_c   1.000
_cell.angle_alpha   90.00
_cell.angle_beta   90.00
_cell.angle_gamma   90.00
#
_symmetry.space_group_name_H-M   'P 1'
#
loop_
_entity.id
_entity.type
_entity.pdbx_description
1 polymer ?
#
loop_
_entity_poly.entity_id
_entity_poly.type
_entity_poly.pdbx_seq_one_letter_code
_entity_poly.pdbx_strand_id
1 'polypeptide(L)'
;MSQQAQMEQRKRRRKHSKRLQSSRYKIRVRYKYHYYRWIATKDYGSFKDIYEKYKDKGYTYWCADLPPEFSSQDGTWTGYRLDGDKTHTASTLKRYGRHKAWIDSSYKFEGKPVILVYNASQSN
;
A
#
# COMPACT_ATOMS: atom_id res chain seq x y z
N MET A 1 1.35 -10.24 43.78
CA MET A 1 0.85 -9.21 42.84
C MET A 1 -0.67 -9.30 42.77
N SER A 2 -1.40 -8.20 43.01
CA SER A 2 -2.87 -8.21 43.01
C SER A 2 -3.44 -8.39 41.60
N GLN A 3 -4.65 -8.96 41.51
CA GLN A 3 -5.35 -9.17 40.23
C GLN A 3 -5.60 -7.85 39.48
N GLN A 4 -5.74 -6.73 40.19
CA GLN A 4 -5.87 -5.38 39.61
C GLN A 4 -4.59 -4.94 38.88
N ALA A 5 -3.40 -5.24 39.42
CA ALA A 5 -2.12 -4.89 38.79
C ALA A 5 -1.91 -5.64 37.47
N GLN A 6 -2.31 -6.92 37.40
CA GLN A 6 -2.24 -7.71 36.17
C GLN A 6 -3.20 -7.19 35.08
N MET A 7 -4.39 -6.75 35.47
CA MET A 7 -5.39 -6.21 34.56
C MET A 7 -4.96 -4.86 33.97
N GLU A 8 -4.38 -3.98 34.80
CA GLU A 8 -3.76 -2.72 34.34
C GLU A 8 -2.60 -2.96 33.37
N GLN A 9 -1.72 -3.91 33.67
CA GLN A 9 -0.58 -4.24 32.82
C GLN A 9 -1.05 -4.77 31.45
N ARG A 10 -2.11 -5.60 31.43
CA ARG A 10 -2.78 -6.04 30.19
C ARG A 10 -3.38 -4.87 29.40
N LYS A 11 -4.05 -3.91 30.07
CA LYS A 11 -4.58 -2.69 29.42
C LYS A 11 -3.47 -1.82 28.82
N ARG A 12 -2.37 -1.62 29.55
CA ARG A 12 -1.19 -0.85 29.08
C ARG A 12 -0.52 -1.54 27.88
N ARG A 13 -0.30 -2.86 27.92
CA ARG A 13 0.23 -3.64 26.79
C ARG A 13 -0.68 -3.55 25.55
N ARG A 14 -2.00 -3.66 25.72
CA ARG A 14 -2.97 -3.47 24.62
C ARG A 14 -2.94 -2.07 24.04
N LYS A 15 -2.86 -1.01 24.87
CA LYS A 15 -2.71 0.38 24.41
C LYS A 15 -1.42 0.58 23.63
N HIS A 16 -0.30 0.03 24.10
CA HIS A 16 0.99 0.15 23.44
C HIS A 16 1.03 -0.59 22.08
N SER A 17 0.50 -1.80 22.02
CA SER A 17 0.35 -2.57 20.77
C SER A 17 -0.54 -1.85 19.75
N LYS A 18 -1.66 -1.24 20.20
CA LYS A 18 -2.49 -0.38 19.33
C LYS A 18 -1.75 0.87 18.85
N ARG A 19 -0.87 1.46 19.66
CA ARG A 19 -0.03 2.61 19.29
C ARG A 19 1.01 2.22 18.22
N LEU A 20 1.60 1.03 18.34
CA LEU A 20 2.53 0.47 17.35
C LEU A 20 1.82 0.07 16.04
N GLN A 21 0.57 -0.39 16.10
CA GLN A 21 -0.27 -0.57 14.89
C GLN A 21 -0.77 0.77 14.30
N SER A 22 -0.76 1.84 15.09
CA SER A 22 -1.17 3.19 14.69
C SER A 22 -0.01 4.05 14.19
N SER A 23 1.25 3.65 14.41
CA SER A 23 2.39 4.41 13.92
C SER A 23 2.51 4.21 12.41
N ARG A 24 2.09 5.23 11.65
CA ARG A 24 2.33 5.28 10.22
C ARG A 24 3.84 5.30 9.98
N TYR A 25 4.32 4.48 9.05
CA TYR A 25 5.71 4.53 8.61
C TYR A 25 5.96 5.89 7.93
N LYS A 26 7.04 6.57 8.32
CA LYS A 26 7.50 7.76 7.59
C LYS A 26 8.55 7.32 6.58
N ILE A 27 8.21 7.36 5.30
CA ILE A 27 9.08 6.90 4.22
C ILE A 27 9.25 7.98 3.16
N ARG A 28 10.40 7.98 2.48
CA ARG A 28 10.62 8.77 1.27
C ARG A 28 10.30 7.90 0.06
N VAL A 29 9.34 8.33 -0.73
CA VAL A 29 8.83 7.60 -1.90
C VAL A 29 9.02 8.42 -3.16
N ARG A 30 9.04 7.74 -4.30
CA ARG A 30 9.10 8.34 -5.64
C ARG A 30 7.77 8.09 -6.34
N TYR A 31 7.25 9.13 -6.98
CA TYR A 31 6.08 9.09 -7.86
C TYR A 31 6.48 9.47 -9.29
N LYS A 32 5.48 9.61 -10.17
CA LYS A 32 5.56 10.15 -11.54
C LYS A 32 6.54 11.34 -11.64
N TYR A 33 7.31 11.39 -12.73
CA TYR A 33 8.33 12.42 -13.00
C TYR A 33 9.45 12.54 -11.96
N HIS A 34 9.83 11.42 -11.31
CA HIS A 34 10.84 11.42 -10.25
C HIS A 34 10.50 12.34 -9.06
N TYR A 35 9.22 12.60 -8.85
CA TYR A 35 8.79 13.43 -7.72
C TYR A 35 8.97 12.67 -6.41
N TYR A 36 9.88 13.15 -5.57
CA TYR A 36 10.15 12.56 -4.26
C TYR A 36 9.35 13.27 -3.17
N ARG A 37 8.68 12.49 -2.32
CA ARG A 37 7.92 13.02 -1.19
C ARG A 37 8.11 12.17 0.06
N TRP A 38 8.12 12.82 1.21
CA TRP A 38 7.97 12.15 2.49
C TRP A 38 6.49 11.95 2.80
N ILE A 39 6.09 10.70 3.03
CA ILE A 39 4.71 10.35 3.38
C ILE A 39 4.66 9.58 4.69
N ALA A 40 3.48 9.63 5.33
CA ALA A 40 3.11 8.76 6.43
C ALA A 40 2.17 7.67 5.90
N THR A 41 2.69 6.46 5.67
CA THR A 41 1.90 5.32 5.16
C THR A 41 1.44 4.41 6.29
N LYS A 42 0.27 3.79 6.13
CA LYS A 42 -0.23 2.76 7.04
C LYS A 42 0.64 1.50 7.01
N ASP A 43 1.21 1.19 5.86
CA ASP A 43 2.04 0.00 5.68
C ASP A 43 3.11 0.19 4.60
N TYR A 44 4.21 -0.54 4.72
CA TYR A 44 5.35 -0.46 3.83
C TYR A 44 6.12 -1.77 3.83
N GLY A 45 6.45 -2.30 2.65
CA GLY A 45 7.14 -3.58 2.54
C GLY A 45 7.53 -3.93 1.13
N SER A 46 7.85 -5.20 0.89
CA SER A 46 7.93 -5.73 -0.47
C SER A 46 6.52 -5.84 -1.06
N PHE A 47 6.40 -5.71 -2.39
CA PHE A 47 5.13 -5.88 -3.07
C PHE A 47 4.53 -7.25 -2.79
N LYS A 48 5.35 -8.31 -2.77
CA LYS A 48 4.89 -9.66 -2.45
C LYS A 48 4.24 -9.74 -1.06
N ASP A 49 4.92 -9.21 -0.03
CA ASP A 49 4.41 -9.29 1.35
C ASP A 49 3.14 -8.44 1.54
N ILE A 50 3.14 -7.24 0.95
CA ILE A 50 1.99 -6.35 0.98
C ILE A 50 0.81 -6.99 0.23
N TYR A 51 1.05 -7.59 -0.94
CA TYR A 51 0.00 -8.28 -1.70
C TYR A 51 -0.64 -9.40 -0.90
N GLU A 52 0.16 -10.31 -0.32
CA GLU A 52 -0.38 -11.40 0.51
C GLU A 52 -1.20 -10.89 1.69
N LYS A 53 -0.80 -9.75 2.27
CA LYS A 53 -1.51 -9.13 3.39
C LYS A 53 -2.81 -8.43 2.99
N TYR A 54 -2.95 -7.95 1.75
CA TYR A 54 -4.05 -7.07 1.33
C TYR A 54 -4.90 -7.58 0.15
N LYS A 55 -4.55 -8.69 -0.49
CA LYS A 55 -5.24 -9.24 -1.67
C LYS A 55 -6.76 -9.42 -1.47
N ASP A 56 -7.20 -9.79 -0.27
CA ASP A 56 -8.62 -10.03 0.04
C ASP A 56 -9.29 -8.84 0.75
N LYS A 57 -8.64 -7.67 0.78
CA LYS A 57 -9.09 -6.48 1.54
C LYS A 57 -9.63 -5.34 0.66
N GLY A 58 -9.86 -5.61 -0.63
CA GLY A 58 -10.42 -4.64 -1.57
C GLY A 58 -9.45 -3.52 -2.00
N TYR A 59 -8.14 -3.73 -1.87
CA TYR A 59 -7.14 -2.80 -2.39
C TYR A 59 -6.86 -3.09 -3.86
N THR A 60 -6.50 -2.06 -4.60
CA THR A 60 -5.98 -2.20 -5.97
C THR A 60 -4.49 -1.85 -6.00
N TYR A 61 -3.74 -2.45 -6.92
CA TYR A 61 -2.28 -2.36 -6.96
C TYR A 61 -1.84 -1.67 -8.23
N TRP A 62 -1.02 -0.64 -8.10
CA TRP A 62 -0.66 0.24 -9.21
C TRP A 62 0.82 0.58 -9.19
N CYS A 63 1.36 0.91 -10.36
CA CYS A 63 2.69 1.49 -10.46
C CYS A 63 2.73 2.87 -9.80
N ALA A 64 3.75 3.15 -8.99
CA ALA A 64 3.95 4.47 -8.39
C ALA A 64 4.30 5.56 -9.42
N ASP A 65 4.93 5.17 -10.54
CA ASP A 65 5.30 6.10 -11.62
C ASP A 65 4.11 6.39 -12.55
N LEU A 66 3.10 5.50 -12.58
CA LEU A 66 1.86 5.64 -13.33
C LEU A 66 0.66 5.29 -12.42
N PRO A 67 0.39 6.12 -11.39
CA PRO A 67 -0.68 5.87 -10.45
C PRO A 67 -2.07 6.05 -11.11
N PRO A 68 -3.16 5.61 -10.48
CA PRO A 68 -4.49 5.79 -11.03
C PRO A 68 -4.87 7.27 -11.08
N GLU A 69 -5.21 7.76 -12.26
CA GLU A 69 -5.66 9.14 -12.51
C GLU A 69 -6.99 9.10 -13.27
N PHE A 70 -8.01 9.80 -12.76
CA PHE A 70 -9.34 9.87 -13.37
C PHE A 70 -9.42 11.06 -14.34
N SER A 71 -9.69 10.79 -15.62
CA SER A 71 -10.01 11.82 -16.62
C SER A 71 -11.50 12.15 -16.54
N SER A 72 -11.83 13.38 -16.14
CA SER A 72 -13.23 13.86 -16.13
C SER A 72 -13.75 14.18 -17.53
N GLN A 73 -12.87 14.32 -18.53
CA GLN A 73 -13.25 14.56 -19.93
C GLN A 73 -13.72 13.26 -20.59
N ASP A 74 -12.98 12.17 -20.38
CA ASP A 74 -13.26 10.89 -21.03
C ASP A 74 -14.05 9.94 -20.14
N GLY A 75 -14.20 10.27 -18.85
CA GLY A 75 -14.82 9.39 -17.85
C GLY A 75 -14.01 8.12 -17.58
N THR A 76 -12.71 8.10 -17.94
CA THR A 76 -11.86 6.92 -17.87
C THR A 76 -10.77 7.05 -16.83
N TRP A 77 -10.32 5.91 -16.33
CA TRP A 77 -9.15 5.81 -15.46
C TRP A 77 -7.91 5.47 -16.28
N THR A 78 -6.82 6.18 -16.01
CA THR A 78 -5.51 5.93 -16.59
C THR A 78 -4.54 5.44 -15.51
N GLY A 79 -3.34 5.02 -15.92
CA GLY A 79 -2.31 4.47 -15.04
C GLY A 79 -1.99 3.02 -15.36
N TYR A 80 -1.04 2.43 -14.64
CA TYR A 80 -0.66 1.03 -14.82
C TYR A 80 -1.04 0.19 -13.61
N ARG A 81 -2.11 -0.59 -13.78
CA ARG A 81 -2.61 -1.52 -12.77
C ARG A 81 -1.82 -2.84 -12.79
N LEU A 82 -1.53 -3.39 -11.63
CA LEU A 82 -0.72 -4.59 -11.41
C LEU A 82 -1.54 -5.83 -11.02
N ASP A 83 -2.81 -5.64 -10.66
CA ASP A 83 -3.76 -6.67 -10.21
C ASP A 83 -4.96 -6.81 -11.18
N GLY A 84 -4.67 -6.96 -12.48
CA GLY A 84 -5.72 -7.04 -13.52
C GLY A 84 -6.54 -8.35 -13.44
N ASP A 85 -5.93 -9.45 -13.91
CA ASP A 85 -6.47 -10.79 -13.78
C ASP A 85 -5.49 -11.70 -13.01
N LYS A 86 -5.84 -12.98 -12.80
CA LYS A 86 -4.99 -13.91 -12.04
C LYS A 86 -3.61 -14.12 -12.69
N THR A 87 -3.56 -14.19 -14.02
CA THR A 87 -2.34 -14.45 -14.79
C THR A 87 -1.41 -13.24 -14.76
N HIS A 88 -1.97 -12.05 -14.96
CA HIS A 88 -1.29 -10.77 -14.85
C HIS A 88 -0.79 -10.52 -13.43
N THR A 89 -1.60 -10.85 -12.42
CA THR A 89 -1.18 -10.68 -11.02
C THR A 89 -0.01 -11.61 -10.68
N ALA A 90 -0.04 -12.87 -11.16
CA ALA A 90 1.08 -13.78 -10.97
C ALA A 90 2.36 -13.27 -11.68
N SER A 91 2.23 -12.72 -12.90
CA SER A 91 3.36 -12.18 -13.65
C SER A 91 3.94 -10.92 -13.01
N THR A 92 3.11 -10.00 -12.51
CA THR A 92 3.53 -8.78 -11.82
C THR A 92 4.18 -9.10 -10.47
N LEU A 93 3.67 -10.09 -9.73
CA LEU A 93 4.31 -10.58 -8.50
C LEU A 93 5.66 -11.24 -8.77
N LYS A 94 5.77 -12.01 -9.86
CA LYS A 94 7.05 -12.60 -10.27
C LYS A 94 8.08 -11.53 -10.63
N ARG A 95 7.67 -10.51 -11.38
CA ARG A 95 8.54 -9.44 -11.89
C ARG A 95 8.91 -8.41 -10.82
N TYR A 96 7.92 -7.95 -10.05
CA TYR A 96 8.05 -6.81 -9.15
C TYR A 96 7.87 -7.17 -7.67
N GLY A 97 7.72 -8.44 -7.30
CA GLY A 97 7.44 -8.85 -5.92
C GLY A 97 8.45 -8.35 -4.89
N ARG A 98 9.71 -8.12 -5.30
CA ARG A 98 10.78 -7.57 -4.45
C ARG A 98 10.77 -6.04 -4.35
N HIS A 99 10.04 -5.36 -5.24
CA HIS A 99 9.96 -3.91 -5.26
C HIS A 99 9.23 -3.41 -4.01
N LYS A 100 9.52 -2.17 -3.63
CA LYS A 100 8.89 -1.56 -2.47
C LYS A 100 7.46 -1.17 -2.79
N ALA A 101 6.56 -1.44 -1.85
CA ALA A 101 5.16 -1.08 -1.94
C ALA A 101 4.68 -0.37 -0.67
N TRP A 102 3.74 0.57 -0.83
CA TRP A 102 3.13 1.31 0.27
C TRP A 102 1.68 1.68 -0.03
N ILE A 103 0.96 2.11 1.01
CA ILE A 103 -0.40 2.60 0.90
C ILE A 103 -0.37 4.13 0.95
N ASP A 104 -0.95 4.78 -0.06
CA ASP A 104 -1.14 6.23 -0.05
C ASP A 104 -2.63 6.55 -0.12
N SER A 105 -3.16 7.18 0.94
CA SER A 105 -4.57 7.55 1.03
C SER A 105 -4.99 8.64 0.04
N SER A 106 -4.02 9.33 -0.57
CA SER A 106 -4.27 10.36 -1.59
C SER A 106 -4.76 9.76 -2.91
N TYR A 107 -4.44 8.48 -3.16
CA TYR A 107 -4.84 7.77 -4.37
C TYR A 107 -5.99 6.82 -4.10
N LYS A 108 -6.96 6.82 -5.01
CA LYS A 108 -8.10 5.91 -5.02
C LYS A 108 -8.41 5.51 -6.45
N PHE A 109 -8.95 4.32 -6.63
CA PHE A 109 -9.49 3.85 -7.90
C PHE A 109 -10.93 3.41 -7.65
N GLU A 110 -11.90 4.08 -8.28
CA GLU A 110 -13.34 3.79 -8.08
C GLU A 110 -13.75 3.75 -6.58
N GLY A 111 -13.19 4.64 -5.77
CA GLY A 111 -13.42 4.68 -4.32
C GLY A 111 -12.64 3.64 -3.50
N LYS A 112 -11.97 2.68 -4.14
CA LYS A 112 -11.12 1.67 -3.48
C LYS A 112 -9.75 2.24 -3.13
N PRO A 113 -9.16 1.82 -2.00
CA PRO A 113 -7.81 2.24 -1.63
C PRO A 113 -6.76 1.64 -2.57
N VAL A 114 -5.66 2.37 -2.73
CA VAL A 114 -4.58 2.03 -3.67
C VAL A 114 -3.30 1.68 -2.91
N ILE A 115 -2.64 0.62 -3.37
CA ILE A 115 -1.26 0.28 -3.03
C ILE A 115 -0.39 0.63 -4.23
N LEU A 116 0.65 1.41 -3.99
CA LEU A 116 1.61 1.83 -5.01
C LEU A 116 2.87 0.98 -4.91
N VAL A 117 3.39 0.56 -6.06
CA VAL A 117 4.60 -0.25 -6.19
C VAL A 117 5.66 0.54 -6.94
N TYR A 118 6.83 0.66 -6.32
CA TYR A 118 7.98 1.36 -6.87
C TYR A 118 8.45 0.72 -8.18
N ASN A 119 8.70 1.53 -9.20
CA ASN A 119 9.37 1.11 -10.44
C ASN A 119 8.74 -0.13 -11.08
N ALA A 120 7.42 -0.26 -10.97
CA ALA A 120 6.64 -1.36 -11.51
C ALA A 120 5.93 -0.90 -12.79
N SER A 121 6.63 -0.26 -13.71
CA SER A 121 6.10 0.13 -15.02
C SER A 121 6.12 -1.05 -15.99
N GLN A 122 5.29 -1.01 -17.03
CA GLN A 122 5.47 -1.87 -18.19
C GLN A 122 6.84 -1.57 -18.80
N SER A 123 7.84 -2.37 -18.46
CA SER A 123 9.08 -2.42 -19.22
C SER A 123 8.83 -3.44 -20.33
N ASN A 124 8.97 -3.00 -21.59
CA ASN A 124 8.93 -3.84 -22.79
C ASN A 124 9.78 -5.10 -22.63
#